data_AF-B0SN44-F1
#
_entry.id   AF-B0SN44-F1
#
_cell.length_a   1.000
_cell.length_b   1.000
_cell.length_c   1.000
_cell.angle_alpha   90.00
_cell.angle_beta   90.00
_cell.angle_gamma   90.00
#
_symmetry.space_group_name_H-M   'P 1'
#
loop_
_entity.id
_entity.type
_entity.pdbx_description
1 polymer ?
#
loop_
_entity_poly.entity_id
_entity_poly.type
_entity_poly.pdbx_seq_one_letter_code
_entity_poly.pdbx_strand_id
1 'polypeptide(L)'
;MINPKLNPYLNDEERSFYNTVFQFSEEKVYPTSEERDEKEIWSDELWKEFSKAGLTGLTIPTEYGGEGASCLLCSIATDAFASGSLDGGIGLSWVAHLVIGTMPIVFQGTESQKTKYLTKLATGEWMAGFALTEPASGSDAASLLTKAEEVEGGWKLNGSKTFITNGPVGQVFIVMARTSEKGRGPMGISAFIVESDTPGFKVSKVLKKLGHHTSMTAELVFEDMIIPKENLLGPLNTGFMRIGKETLEWERTVFVAGLAGAMEFCLRKGLRYANERVQFGKPISSFYGMRDILVRNWVYIQAARRLIYWVAERKDKGIPSPLESSLGKLISSELAEDVAKDTVQLFGGYGYMKEYAVERFYRDVKLGTIGGGTSEIQRSIISSLYPGKEKFQKEFKRIESPSNTSDKIQNILFEIVLKMDTEPNHKKQQSIEFAFADVLSVFVILYLSEIDSHKTIDSYPTEEKMIDRKLLSYYLVGKYLMSMSRLNQFVPKELADLWNHYTQLSTSIEEMVHTRYSSLQEFA
;
A
#
# COMPACT_ATOMS: atom_id res chain seq x y z
N MET A 1 5.64 -1.25 -24.74
CA MET A 1 5.07 -2.23 -23.79
C MET A 1 6.13 -2.60 -22.79
N ILE A 2 5.77 -2.66 -21.51
CA ILE A 2 6.67 -3.09 -20.45
C ILE A 2 6.99 -4.58 -20.63
N ASN A 3 8.24 -4.96 -20.37
CA ASN A 3 8.67 -6.35 -20.46
C ASN A 3 7.82 -7.23 -19.51
N PRO A 4 7.17 -8.30 -20.01
CA PRO A 4 6.29 -9.13 -19.19
C PRO A 4 6.91 -9.72 -17.93
N LYS A 5 8.24 -9.89 -17.91
CA LYS A 5 8.94 -10.42 -16.74
C LYS A 5 8.89 -9.46 -15.55
N LEU A 6 8.86 -8.14 -15.76
CA LEU A 6 8.78 -7.14 -14.68
C LEU A 6 7.52 -7.34 -13.82
N ASN A 7 6.41 -7.74 -14.45
CA ASN A 7 5.19 -8.13 -13.74
C ASN A 7 4.66 -9.48 -14.29
N PRO A 8 5.18 -10.61 -13.77
CA PRO A 8 4.87 -11.93 -14.30
C PRO A 8 3.53 -12.47 -13.80
N TYR A 9 2.87 -11.77 -12.88
CA TYR A 9 1.61 -12.22 -12.27
C TYR A 9 0.37 -11.83 -13.05
N LEU A 10 0.52 -11.06 -14.13
CA LEU A 10 -0.58 -10.60 -14.98
C LEU A 10 -0.86 -11.58 -16.12
N ASN A 11 -2.13 -11.88 -16.35
CA ASN A 11 -2.60 -12.47 -17.60
C ASN A 11 -2.57 -11.45 -18.76
N ASP A 12 -2.91 -11.87 -19.98
CA ASP A 12 -2.80 -11.02 -21.17
C ASP A 12 -3.73 -9.79 -21.15
N GLU A 13 -4.96 -9.94 -20.65
CA GLU A 13 -5.93 -8.85 -20.53
C GLU A 13 -5.49 -7.83 -19.47
N GLU A 14 -5.12 -8.33 -18.28
CA GLU A 14 -4.56 -7.54 -17.19
C GLU A 14 -3.29 -6.79 -17.62
N ARG A 15 -2.44 -7.43 -18.44
CA ARG A 15 -1.22 -6.84 -18.98
C ARG A 15 -1.51 -5.77 -20.01
N SER A 16 -2.51 -5.97 -20.86
CA SER A 16 -2.97 -4.94 -21.81
C SER A 16 -3.48 -3.70 -21.07
N PHE A 17 -4.28 -3.91 -20.02
CA PHE A 17 -4.76 -2.84 -19.16
C PHE A 17 -3.61 -2.12 -18.43
N TYR A 18 -2.69 -2.88 -17.82
CA TYR A 18 -1.47 -2.33 -17.20
C TYR A 18 -0.69 -1.43 -18.16
N ASN A 19 -0.44 -1.90 -19.39
CA ASN A 19 0.29 -1.12 -20.39
C ASN A 19 -0.45 0.18 -20.77
N THR A 20 -1.77 0.14 -20.89
CA THR A 20 -2.58 1.33 -21.18
C THR A 20 -2.43 2.40 -20.10
N VAL A 21 -2.55 2.02 -18.82
CA VAL A 21 -2.43 2.96 -17.70
C VAL A 21 -0.99 3.45 -17.52
N PHE A 22 -0.01 2.57 -17.75
CA PHE A 22 1.41 2.94 -17.75
C PHE A 22 1.70 4.00 -18.82
N GLN A 23 1.25 3.79 -20.06
CA GLN A 23 1.45 4.75 -21.15
C GLN A 23 0.77 6.09 -20.87
N PHE A 24 -0.45 6.07 -20.34
CA PHE A 24 -1.12 7.29 -19.89
C PHE A 24 -0.25 8.05 -18.88
N SER A 25 0.28 7.37 -17.88
CA SER A 25 1.11 8.00 -16.84
C SER A 25 2.45 8.54 -17.40
N GLU A 26 3.12 7.77 -18.25
CA GLU A 26 4.39 8.15 -18.89
C GLU A 26 4.23 9.34 -19.84
N GLU A 27 3.15 9.39 -20.62
CA GLU A 27 2.94 10.42 -21.63
C GLU A 27 2.27 11.69 -21.10
N LYS A 28 1.32 11.54 -20.15
CA LYS A 28 0.51 12.67 -19.66
C LYS A 28 1.03 13.26 -18.36
N VAL A 29 1.55 12.43 -17.45
CA VAL A 29 1.85 12.84 -16.06
C VAL A 29 3.33 13.10 -15.85
N TYR A 30 4.19 12.18 -16.30
CA TYR A 30 5.64 12.25 -16.09
C TYR A 30 6.30 13.56 -16.59
N PRO A 31 6.00 14.09 -17.80
CA PRO A 31 6.78 15.18 -18.40
C PRO A 31 6.83 16.47 -17.58
N THR A 32 5.83 16.70 -16.73
CA THR A 32 5.65 17.93 -15.95
C THR A 32 5.71 17.66 -14.44
N SER A 33 6.03 16.43 -14.03
CA SER A 33 6.05 16.01 -12.61
C SER A 33 7.07 16.78 -11.76
N GLU A 34 8.29 16.97 -12.24
CA GLU A 34 9.35 17.72 -11.55
C GLU A 34 8.93 19.17 -11.27
N GLU A 35 8.44 19.86 -12.31
CA GLU A 35 8.02 21.26 -12.19
C GLU A 35 6.86 21.45 -11.21
N ARG A 36 5.87 20.53 -11.24
CA ARG A 36 4.75 20.59 -10.29
C ARG A 36 5.19 20.29 -8.86
N ASP A 37 6.09 19.33 -8.66
CA ASP A 37 6.61 18.98 -7.34
C ASP A 37 7.42 20.13 -6.73
N GLU A 38 8.26 20.79 -7.55
CA GLU A 38 9.04 21.95 -7.11
C GLU A 38 8.17 23.14 -6.73
N LYS A 39 7.10 23.39 -7.50
CA LYS A 39 6.16 24.50 -7.27
C LYS A 39 5.06 24.18 -6.26
N GLU A 40 4.95 22.93 -5.82
CA GLU A 40 3.89 22.43 -4.93
C GLU A 40 2.47 22.71 -5.45
N ILE A 41 2.23 22.45 -6.74
CA ILE A 41 0.96 22.79 -7.40
C ILE A 41 0.11 21.58 -7.79
N TRP A 42 -1.20 21.73 -7.58
CA TRP A 42 -2.24 20.90 -8.17
C TRP A 42 -2.48 21.27 -9.64
N SER A 43 -2.92 20.30 -10.46
CA SER A 43 -3.32 20.54 -11.86
C SER A 43 -4.70 19.98 -12.17
N ASP A 44 -5.66 20.87 -12.39
CA ASP A 44 -7.00 20.53 -12.88
C ASP A 44 -6.97 19.99 -14.31
N GLU A 45 -5.99 20.41 -15.12
CA GLU A 45 -5.78 19.89 -16.47
C GLU A 45 -5.45 18.41 -16.45
N LEU A 46 -4.55 17.98 -15.57
CA LEU A 46 -4.25 16.57 -15.41
C LEU A 46 -5.45 15.80 -14.88
N TRP A 47 -6.17 16.33 -13.89
CA TRP A 47 -7.39 15.68 -13.39
C TRP A 47 -8.41 15.42 -14.50
N LYS A 48 -8.57 16.37 -15.43
CA LYS A 48 -9.40 16.17 -16.64
C LYS A 48 -8.87 15.08 -17.56
N GLU A 49 -7.56 14.89 -17.67
CA GLU A 49 -6.99 13.77 -18.43
C GLU A 49 -7.27 12.42 -17.75
N PHE A 50 -7.22 12.33 -16.41
CA PHE A 50 -7.64 11.13 -15.67
C PHE A 50 -9.12 10.80 -15.93
N SER A 51 -9.98 11.82 -15.93
CA SER A 51 -11.41 11.70 -16.24
C SER A 51 -11.63 11.16 -17.66
N LYS A 52 -10.96 11.73 -18.67
CA LYS A 52 -11.04 11.24 -20.07
C LYS A 52 -10.56 9.80 -20.23
N ALA A 53 -9.62 9.37 -19.39
CA ALA A 53 -9.10 8.01 -19.39
C ALA A 53 -9.96 7.01 -18.58
N GLY A 54 -11.09 7.45 -18.01
CA GLY A 54 -11.97 6.61 -17.17
C GLY A 54 -11.41 6.31 -15.78
N LEU A 55 -10.25 6.88 -15.42
CA LEU A 55 -9.55 6.53 -14.18
C LEU A 55 -10.24 7.07 -12.92
N THR A 56 -10.96 8.19 -13.02
CA THR A 56 -11.69 8.78 -11.87
C THR A 56 -12.85 7.88 -11.42
N GLY A 57 -13.53 7.23 -12.36
CA GLY A 57 -14.66 6.34 -12.10
C GLY A 57 -14.32 4.86 -11.99
N LEU A 58 -13.04 4.50 -11.85
CA LEU A 58 -12.58 3.12 -12.02
C LEU A 58 -13.30 2.12 -11.08
N THR A 59 -13.55 2.49 -9.82
CA THR A 59 -14.24 1.64 -8.83
C THR A 59 -15.76 1.77 -8.83
N ILE A 60 -16.30 2.78 -9.54
CA ILE A 60 -17.72 3.10 -9.50
C ILE A 60 -18.48 2.13 -10.41
N PRO A 61 -19.61 1.55 -9.97
CA PRO A 61 -20.42 0.68 -10.82
C PRO A 61 -20.85 1.36 -12.13
N THR A 62 -20.95 0.58 -13.20
CA THR A 62 -21.31 1.06 -14.55
C THR A 62 -22.67 1.74 -14.62
N GLU A 63 -23.63 1.34 -13.78
CA GLU A 63 -24.96 1.97 -13.66
C GLU A 63 -24.91 3.43 -13.19
N TYR A 64 -23.82 3.84 -12.53
CA TYR A 64 -23.55 5.23 -12.14
C TYR A 64 -22.48 5.90 -13.01
N GLY A 65 -22.13 5.31 -14.16
CA GLY A 65 -21.21 5.88 -15.15
C GLY A 65 -19.72 5.65 -14.88
N GLY A 66 -19.37 4.71 -13.99
CA GLY A 66 -17.98 4.27 -13.79
C GLY A 66 -17.61 3.02 -14.59
N GLU A 67 -16.45 2.44 -14.28
CA GLU A 67 -15.90 1.26 -14.97
C GLU A 67 -16.19 -0.07 -14.27
N GLY A 68 -16.64 -0.03 -13.00
CA GLY A 68 -16.95 -1.23 -12.21
C GLY A 68 -15.75 -2.16 -12.00
N ALA A 69 -14.53 -1.61 -11.97
CA ALA A 69 -13.31 -2.41 -11.87
C ALA A 69 -13.19 -3.12 -10.52
N SER A 70 -12.66 -4.33 -10.58
CA SER A 70 -12.39 -5.14 -9.40
C SER A 70 -11.24 -4.55 -8.55
N CYS A 71 -11.03 -5.08 -7.34
CA CYS A 71 -9.92 -4.69 -6.48
C CYS A 71 -8.58 -4.99 -7.15
N LEU A 72 -8.48 -6.12 -7.87
CA LEU A 72 -7.29 -6.48 -8.63
C LEU A 72 -7.02 -5.49 -9.76
N LEU A 73 -8.02 -5.14 -10.58
CA LEU A 73 -7.84 -4.16 -11.65
C LEU A 73 -7.46 -2.78 -11.11
N CYS A 74 -8.06 -2.34 -10.00
CA CYS A 74 -7.64 -1.09 -9.35
C CYS A 74 -6.19 -1.14 -8.84
N SER A 75 -5.75 -2.27 -8.30
CA SER A 75 -4.37 -2.49 -7.87
C SER A 75 -3.40 -2.49 -9.05
N ILE A 76 -3.77 -3.11 -10.18
CA ILE A 76 -2.99 -3.10 -11.42
C ILE A 76 -2.88 -1.68 -11.98
N ALA A 77 -3.97 -0.91 -11.97
CA ALA A 77 -3.97 0.47 -12.47
C ALA A 77 -3.03 1.38 -11.67
N THR A 78 -3.05 1.26 -10.35
CA THR A 78 -2.20 2.07 -9.46
C THR A 78 -0.72 1.66 -9.51
N ASP A 79 -0.43 0.36 -9.64
CA ASP A 79 0.91 -0.16 -9.94
C ASP A 79 1.41 0.42 -11.28
N ALA A 80 0.64 0.26 -12.36
CA ALA A 80 0.99 0.76 -13.69
C ALA A 80 1.23 2.27 -13.70
N PHE A 81 0.34 3.02 -13.06
CA PHE A 81 0.42 4.47 -12.95
C PHE A 81 1.74 4.89 -12.30
N ALA A 82 2.08 4.31 -11.15
CA ALA A 82 3.28 4.67 -10.43
C ALA A 82 4.57 4.26 -11.16
N SER A 83 4.55 3.14 -11.90
CA SER A 83 5.69 2.71 -12.74
C SER A 83 5.95 3.67 -13.92
N GLY A 84 4.92 4.38 -14.39
CA GLY A 84 5.02 5.32 -15.52
C GLY A 84 5.61 6.69 -15.16
N SER A 85 5.21 7.29 -14.03
CA SER A 85 5.55 8.69 -13.73
C SER A 85 6.20 8.97 -12.39
N LEU A 86 6.07 8.07 -11.39
CA LEU A 86 6.55 8.33 -10.03
C LEU A 86 6.03 9.65 -9.41
N ASP A 87 4.92 10.20 -9.92
CA ASP A 87 4.28 11.37 -9.31
C ASP A 87 3.37 10.90 -8.16
N GLY A 88 3.99 10.75 -6.97
CA GLY A 88 3.31 10.25 -5.79
C GLY A 88 2.17 11.14 -5.33
N GLY A 89 2.20 12.45 -5.59
CA GLY A 89 1.16 13.37 -5.14
C GLY A 89 -0.14 13.21 -5.92
N ILE A 90 -0.14 13.40 -7.25
CA ILE A 90 -1.38 13.24 -8.02
C ILE A 90 -1.91 11.79 -7.93
N GLY A 91 -1.01 10.81 -7.82
CA GLY A 91 -1.36 9.41 -7.52
C GLY A 91 -2.08 9.26 -6.17
N LEU A 92 -1.57 9.90 -5.10
CA LEU A 92 -2.23 9.93 -3.79
C LEU A 92 -3.62 10.58 -3.87
N SER A 93 -3.75 11.71 -4.55
CA SER A 93 -5.04 12.39 -4.72
C SER A 93 -6.05 11.55 -5.49
N TRP A 94 -5.60 10.88 -6.56
CA TRP A 94 -6.42 9.97 -7.35
C TRP A 94 -6.90 8.77 -6.54
N VAL A 95 -6.00 8.06 -5.85
CA VAL A 95 -6.39 6.90 -5.04
C VAL A 95 -7.24 7.30 -3.83
N ALA A 96 -6.99 8.47 -3.23
CA ALA A 96 -7.82 8.99 -2.16
C ALA A 96 -9.26 9.23 -2.61
N HIS A 97 -9.45 9.81 -3.80
CA HIS A 97 -10.76 9.92 -4.43
C HIS A 97 -11.37 8.54 -4.71
N LEU A 98 -10.63 7.70 -5.43
CA LEU A 98 -11.11 6.40 -5.92
C LEU A 98 -11.57 5.46 -4.80
N VAL A 99 -10.82 5.43 -3.71
CA VAL A 99 -10.99 4.43 -2.65
C VAL A 99 -11.69 5.03 -1.43
N ILE A 100 -11.01 5.88 -0.67
CA ILE A 100 -11.53 6.35 0.63
C ILE A 100 -12.61 7.43 0.49
N GLY A 101 -12.63 8.18 -0.60
CA GLY A 101 -13.67 9.17 -0.89
C GLY A 101 -14.93 8.56 -1.50
N THR A 102 -14.77 7.68 -2.50
CA THR A 102 -15.87 7.16 -3.30
C THR A 102 -16.46 5.84 -2.78
N MET A 103 -15.62 4.87 -2.37
CA MET A 103 -16.10 3.53 -1.99
C MET A 103 -17.04 3.51 -0.78
N PRO A 104 -16.92 4.39 0.23
CA PRO A 104 -17.94 4.46 1.28
C PRO A 104 -19.34 4.66 0.71
N ILE A 105 -19.51 5.50 -0.32
CA ILE A 105 -20.80 5.74 -0.97
C ILE A 105 -21.23 4.51 -1.77
N VAL A 106 -20.31 3.87 -2.49
CA VAL A 106 -20.59 2.62 -3.24
C VAL A 106 -21.16 1.53 -2.31
N PHE A 107 -20.50 1.31 -1.17
CA PHE A 107 -20.85 0.22 -0.27
C PHE A 107 -22.01 0.53 0.67
N GLN A 108 -22.11 1.79 1.14
CA GLN A 108 -22.99 2.16 2.24
C GLN A 108 -24.10 3.15 1.84
N GLY A 109 -24.03 3.67 0.62
CA GLY A 109 -24.96 4.67 0.12
C GLY A 109 -26.35 4.10 -0.14
N THR A 110 -27.38 4.92 0.10
CA THR A 110 -28.71 4.69 -0.47
C THR A 110 -28.70 4.93 -1.97
N GLU A 111 -29.70 4.44 -2.69
CA GLU A 111 -29.81 4.69 -4.14
C GLU A 111 -29.85 6.18 -4.51
N SER A 112 -30.49 7.00 -3.66
CA SER A 112 -30.49 8.46 -3.85
C SER A 112 -29.10 9.07 -3.65
N GLN A 113 -28.36 8.65 -2.63
CA GLN A 113 -26.98 9.09 -2.40
C GLN A 113 -26.08 8.66 -3.56
N LYS A 114 -26.14 7.38 -3.96
CA LYS A 114 -25.34 6.85 -5.06
C LYS A 114 -25.60 7.60 -6.36
N THR A 115 -26.87 7.78 -6.74
CA THR A 115 -27.25 8.51 -7.96
C THR A 115 -26.74 9.96 -7.93
N LYS A 116 -26.89 10.65 -6.79
CA LYS A 116 -26.49 12.06 -6.63
C LYS A 116 -24.97 12.24 -6.72
N TYR A 117 -24.20 11.39 -6.04
CA TYR A 117 -22.77 11.60 -5.86
C TYR A 117 -21.92 10.80 -6.85
N LEU A 118 -22.19 9.49 -7.03
CA LEU A 118 -21.32 8.62 -7.83
C LEU A 118 -21.27 9.03 -9.31
N THR A 119 -22.36 9.57 -9.86
CA THR A 119 -22.40 10.03 -11.25
C THR A 119 -21.42 11.18 -11.53
N LYS A 120 -21.25 12.10 -10.58
CA LYS A 120 -20.29 13.21 -10.67
C LYS A 120 -18.86 12.82 -10.32
N LEU A 121 -18.72 11.87 -9.40
CA LEU A 121 -17.41 11.33 -9.02
C LEU A 121 -16.85 10.48 -10.17
N ALA A 122 -17.68 9.71 -10.87
CA ALA A 122 -17.27 8.89 -12.01
C ALA A 122 -16.68 9.72 -13.14
N THR A 123 -17.34 10.82 -13.50
CA THR A 123 -16.86 11.74 -14.53
C THR A 123 -15.68 12.61 -14.09
N GLY A 124 -15.32 12.60 -12.80
CA GLY A 124 -14.32 13.50 -12.24
C GLY A 124 -14.76 14.97 -12.18
N GLU A 125 -16.05 15.27 -12.42
CA GLU A 125 -16.61 16.61 -12.17
C GLU A 125 -16.39 17.00 -10.71
N TRP A 126 -16.63 16.04 -9.82
CA TRP A 126 -16.37 16.16 -8.39
C TRP A 126 -15.21 15.27 -7.97
N MET A 127 -14.42 15.78 -7.04
CA MET A 127 -13.38 15.06 -6.33
C MET A 127 -13.83 14.78 -4.89
N ALA A 128 -13.42 13.63 -4.37
CA ALA A 128 -13.80 13.16 -3.05
C ALA A 128 -12.59 13.10 -2.10
N GLY A 129 -12.84 13.28 -0.81
CA GLY A 129 -11.88 13.06 0.26
C GLY A 129 -12.50 12.31 1.45
N PHE A 130 -11.66 11.91 2.40
CA PHE A 130 -12.07 11.21 3.62
C PHE A 130 -11.51 11.92 4.85
N ALA A 131 -12.38 12.25 5.80
CA ALA A 131 -12.04 13.06 6.96
C ALA A 131 -12.28 12.28 8.27
N LEU A 132 -11.26 11.52 8.67
CA LEU A 132 -11.23 10.74 9.90
C LEU A 132 -10.34 11.37 10.97
N THR A 133 -9.06 11.58 10.62
CA THR A 133 -8.00 11.99 11.54
C THR A 133 -8.22 13.39 12.11
N GLU A 134 -7.87 13.55 13.38
CA GLU A 134 -7.92 14.84 14.10
C GLU A 134 -6.57 15.12 14.75
N PRO A 135 -6.27 16.38 15.11
CA PRO A 135 -5.03 16.71 15.81
C PRO A 135 -4.78 15.88 17.08
N ALA A 136 -5.85 15.48 17.78
CA ALA A 136 -5.79 14.66 18.99
C ALA A 136 -5.97 13.14 18.73
N SER A 137 -6.29 12.71 17.50
CA SER A 137 -6.61 11.32 17.19
C SER A 137 -6.09 10.89 15.82
N GLY A 138 -4.84 10.38 15.80
CA GLY A 138 -4.20 9.72 14.66
C GLY A 138 -4.44 8.21 14.67
N SER A 139 -3.47 7.47 15.23
CA SER A 139 -3.55 6.00 15.37
C SER A 139 -4.75 5.55 16.22
N ASP A 140 -5.09 6.31 17.27
CA ASP A 140 -6.31 6.11 18.06
C ASP A 140 -7.52 6.81 17.42
N ALA A 141 -7.82 6.44 16.17
CA ALA A 141 -8.83 7.12 15.36
C ALA A 141 -10.26 7.05 15.95
N ALA A 142 -10.52 6.08 16.81
CA ALA A 142 -11.81 5.93 17.50
C ALA A 142 -12.03 6.95 18.63
N SER A 143 -10.99 7.67 19.04
CA SER A 143 -11.04 8.74 20.05
C SER A 143 -11.33 10.12 19.47
N LEU A 144 -11.79 10.19 18.20
CA LEU A 144 -12.19 11.43 17.54
C LEU A 144 -13.23 12.23 18.36
N LEU A 145 -13.13 13.55 18.28
CA LEU A 145 -13.90 14.52 19.05
C LEU A 145 -14.92 15.29 18.19
N THR A 146 -14.77 15.34 16.87
CA THR A 146 -15.76 15.96 15.97
C THR A 146 -17.13 15.35 16.25
N LYS A 147 -18.12 16.19 16.53
CA LYS A 147 -19.48 15.78 16.89
C LYS A 147 -20.46 16.05 15.76
N ALA A 148 -21.47 15.20 15.66
CA ALA A 148 -22.68 15.43 14.88
C ALA A 148 -23.88 15.29 15.81
N GLU A 149 -24.54 16.40 16.11
CA GLU A 149 -25.72 16.47 16.98
C GLU A 149 -26.99 16.47 16.13
N GLU A 150 -27.98 15.64 16.46
CA GLU A 150 -29.27 15.67 15.75
C GLU A 150 -29.98 17.00 16.05
N VAL A 151 -30.44 17.67 15.00
CA VAL A 151 -31.21 18.92 15.04
C VAL A 151 -32.44 18.80 14.15
N GLU A 152 -33.34 19.79 14.20
CA GLU A 152 -34.46 19.83 13.27
C GLU A 152 -33.96 19.85 11.82
N GLY A 153 -34.41 18.88 11.01
CA GLY A 153 -34.04 18.77 9.60
C GLY A 153 -32.72 18.03 9.31
N GLY A 154 -31.89 17.70 10.31
CA GLY A 154 -30.63 17.00 10.04
C GLY A 154 -29.65 16.94 11.21
N TRP A 155 -28.38 17.26 10.92
CA TRP A 155 -27.26 17.15 11.84
C TRP A 155 -26.46 18.44 11.90
N LYS A 156 -26.10 18.88 13.10
CA LYS A 156 -25.15 19.96 13.32
C LYS A 156 -23.77 19.39 13.60
N LEU A 157 -22.83 19.65 12.71
CA LEU A 157 -21.44 19.21 12.80
C LEU A 157 -20.56 20.30 13.40
N ASN A 158 -19.76 19.92 14.38
CA ASN A 158 -18.75 20.78 14.99
C ASN A 158 -17.47 20.00 15.26
N GLY A 159 -16.34 20.51 14.77
CA GLY A 159 -15.03 19.89 14.99
C GLY A 159 -13.99 20.29 13.95
N SER A 160 -12.89 19.55 13.96
CA SER A 160 -11.80 19.75 13.00
C SER A 160 -11.17 18.43 12.62
N LYS A 161 -10.65 18.39 11.40
CA LYS A 161 -9.95 17.26 10.80
C LYS A 161 -8.61 17.72 10.27
N THR A 162 -7.63 16.82 10.26
CA THR A 162 -6.27 17.13 9.80
C THR A 162 -5.72 16.02 8.91
N PHE A 163 -4.77 16.37 8.06
CA PHE A 163 -4.20 15.51 7.02
C PHE A 163 -5.21 15.08 5.95
N ILE A 164 -6.17 15.93 5.61
CA ILE A 164 -7.22 15.57 4.65
C ILE A 164 -6.72 15.80 3.23
N THR A 165 -6.33 14.71 2.58
CA THR A 165 -6.04 14.66 1.14
C THR A 165 -7.27 15.13 0.35
N ASN A 166 -7.00 15.92 -0.69
CA ASN A 166 -8.01 16.60 -1.52
C ASN A 166 -8.78 17.71 -0.78
N GLY A 167 -8.46 18.01 0.48
CA GLY A 167 -9.18 19.03 1.28
C GLY A 167 -9.41 20.37 0.56
N PRO A 168 -8.38 20.97 -0.07
CA PRO A 168 -8.54 22.25 -0.78
C PRO A 168 -9.26 22.19 -2.13
N VAL A 169 -9.37 21.01 -2.75
CA VAL A 169 -9.82 20.86 -4.15
C VAL A 169 -11.04 19.95 -4.31
N GLY A 170 -11.43 19.22 -3.27
CA GLY A 170 -12.53 18.28 -3.26
C GLY A 170 -13.89 18.95 -3.03
N GLN A 171 -14.92 18.41 -3.68
CA GLN A 171 -16.30 18.89 -3.56
C GLN A 171 -17.08 18.10 -2.52
N VAL A 172 -16.71 16.83 -2.28
CA VAL A 172 -17.40 15.93 -1.35
C VAL A 172 -16.43 15.25 -0.40
N PHE A 173 -16.81 15.14 0.86
CA PHE A 173 -16.01 14.50 1.91
C PHE A 173 -16.83 13.50 2.69
N ILE A 174 -16.26 12.33 2.94
CA ILE A 174 -16.81 11.38 3.91
C ILE A 174 -16.24 11.73 5.29
N VAL A 175 -17.07 12.33 6.14
CA VAL A 175 -16.67 12.84 7.46
C VAL A 175 -17.09 11.89 8.56
N MET A 176 -16.13 11.50 9.39
CA MET A 176 -16.35 10.65 10.56
C MET A 176 -16.59 11.53 11.79
N ALA A 177 -17.77 11.39 12.40
CA ALA A 177 -18.17 12.20 13.54
C ALA A 177 -18.88 11.37 14.62
N ARG A 178 -18.71 11.80 15.87
CA ARG A 178 -19.33 11.19 17.04
C ARG A 178 -20.79 11.62 17.12
N THR A 179 -21.69 10.63 17.10
CA THR A 179 -23.14 10.81 17.21
C THR A 179 -23.70 10.28 18.54
N SER A 180 -22.87 9.64 19.37
CA SER A 180 -23.25 9.17 20.70
C SER A 180 -22.09 9.22 21.66
N GLU A 181 -22.31 9.80 22.85
CA GLU A 181 -21.38 9.76 23.98
C GLU A 181 -21.50 8.47 24.80
N LYS A 182 -22.60 7.71 24.62
CA LYS A 182 -22.81 6.42 25.29
C LYS A 182 -22.03 5.29 24.63
N GLY A 183 -21.66 5.46 23.36
CA GLY A 183 -20.77 4.54 22.65
C GLY A 183 -19.32 4.79 23.04
N ARG A 184 -18.67 3.79 23.65
CA ARG A 184 -17.22 3.83 23.91
C ARG A 184 -16.45 3.45 22.64
N GLY A 185 -15.39 4.20 22.34
CA GLY A 185 -14.48 3.91 21.23
C GLY A 185 -15.19 3.92 19.86
N PRO A 186 -15.06 2.85 19.04
CA PRO A 186 -15.61 2.81 17.68
C PRO A 186 -17.15 2.80 17.64
N MET A 187 -17.79 2.37 18.74
CA MET A 187 -19.23 2.44 18.91
C MET A 187 -19.62 3.90 19.16
N GLY A 188 -20.58 4.44 18.41
CA GLY A 188 -21.02 5.83 18.57
C GLY A 188 -20.43 6.82 17.56
N ILE A 189 -19.69 6.33 16.57
CA ILE A 189 -19.20 7.11 15.44
C ILE A 189 -20.04 6.78 14.19
N SER A 190 -20.47 7.81 13.49
CA SER A 190 -21.19 7.72 12.22
C SER A 190 -20.36 8.35 11.10
N ALA A 191 -20.75 8.04 9.86
CA ALA A 191 -20.17 8.61 8.66
C ALA A 191 -21.20 9.52 7.99
N PHE A 192 -20.74 10.63 7.43
CA PHE A 192 -21.58 11.61 6.76
C PHE A 192 -20.99 11.98 5.42
N ILE A 193 -21.84 12.15 4.41
CA ILE A 193 -21.45 12.78 3.14
C ILE A 193 -21.56 14.30 3.34
N VAL A 194 -20.47 15.01 3.12
CA VAL A 194 -20.38 16.46 3.34
C VAL A 194 -19.96 17.15 2.05
N GLU A 195 -20.75 18.12 1.60
CA GLU A 195 -20.41 18.96 0.44
C GLU A 195 -19.61 20.18 0.91
N SER A 196 -18.54 20.50 0.19
CA SER A 196 -17.58 21.55 0.55
C SER A 196 -18.15 22.98 0.53
N ASP A 197 -19.27 23.19 -0.16
CA ASP A 197 -19.98 24.47 -0.27
C ASP A 197 -21.05 24.64 0.81
N THR A 198 -21.30 23.62 1.63
CA THR A 198 -22.27 23.71 2.72
C THR A 198 -21.79 24.71 3.79
N PRO A 199 -22.62 25.69 4.20
CA PRO A 199 -22.23 26.67 5.20
C PRO A 199 -21.70 26.04 6.49
N GLY A 200 -20.54 26.53 6.95
CA GLY A 200 -19.83 25.99 8.11
C GLY A 200 -18.63 25.11 7.76
N PHE A 201 -18.51 24.64 6.51
CA PHE A 201 -17.30 24.00 6.00
C PHE A 201 -16.19 25.03 5.72
N LYS A 202 -14.98 24.80 6.23
CA LYS A 202 -13.82 25.66 5.99
C LYS A 202 -12.55 24.84 5.80
N VAL A 203 -11.75 25.21 4.79
CA VAL A 203 -10.34 24.83 4.71
C VAL A 203 -9.56 25.81 5.56
N SER A 204 -9.19 25.43 6.79
CA SER A 204 -8.50 26.35 7.71
C SER A 204 -7.04 26.57 7.33
N LYS A 205 -6.39 25.52 6.80
CA LYS A 205 -4.97 25.56 6.46
C LYS A 205 -4.60 24.48 5.44
N VAL A 206 -3.91 24.89 4.38
CA VAL A 206 -3.18 23.96 3.51
C VAL A 206 -1.88 23.58 4.20
N LEU A 207 -1.63 22.28 4.35
CA LEU A 207 -0.48 21.74 5.08
C LEU A 207 0.75 21.61 4.19
N LYS A 208 1.91 21.96 4.74
CA LYS A 208 3.22 21.73 4.10
C LYS A 208 3.69 20.31 4.41
N LYS A 209 4.16 19.59 3.40
CA LYS A 209 4.52 18.17 3.50
C LYS A 209 5.99 17.94 3.16
N LEU A 210 6.51 16.77 3.52
CA LEU A 210 7.85 16.30 3.12
C LEU A 210 7.90 15.97 1.62
N GLY A 211 6.84 15.32 1.12
CA GLY A 211 6.67 14.91 -0.28
C GLY A 211 5.19 14.91 -0.66
N HIS A 212 4.86 14.29 -1.80
CA HIS A 212 3.54 14.31 -2.42
C HIS A 212 3.05 15.73 -2.71
N HIS A 213 3.93 16.60 -3.17
CA HIS A 213 3.66 18.04 -3.28
C HIS A 213 2.57 18.38 -4.30
N THR A 214 2.37 17.53 -5.30
CA THR A 214 1.31 17.66 -6.31
C THR A 214 -0.07 17.23 -5.78
N SER A 215 -0.16 16.78 -4.53
CA SER A 215 -1.43 16.51 -3.82
C SER A 215 -1.72 17.61 -2.81
N MET A 216 -2.92 18.14 -2.81
CA MET A 216 -3.33 19.13 -1.80
C MET A 216 -3.83 18.43 -0.53
N THR A 217 -3.30 18.83 0.62
CA THR A 217 -3.68 18.28 1.93
C THR A 217 -3.98 19.41 2.90
N ALA A 218 -5.06 19.32 3.66
CA ALA A 218 -5.47 20.41 4.54
C ALA A 218 -6.01 19.98 5.91
N GLU A 219 -6.08 20.98 6.78
CA GLU A 219 -6.98 20.98 7.93
C GLU A 219 -8.36 21.48 7.47
N LEU A 220 -9.40 20.75 7.88
CA LEU A 220 -10.79 21.11 7.66
C LEU A 220 -11.44 21.44 9.00
N VAL A 221 -12.29 22.45 9.00
CA VAL A 221 -13.07 22.87 10.18
C VAL A 221 -14.54 22.88 9.81
N PHE A 222 -15.37 22.41 10.74
CA PHE A 222 -16.82 22.44 10.67
C PHE A 222 -17.33 23.29 11.83
N GLU A 223 -17.94 24.43 11.53
CA GLU A 223 -18.47 25.38 12.54
C GLU A 223 -19.97 25.53 12.37
N ASP A 224 -20.73 25.00 13.33
CA ASP A 224 -22.20 24.99 13.33
C ASP A 224 -22.81 24.58 11.97
N MET A 225 -22.13 23.63 11.32
CA MET A 225 -22.44 23.20 9.97
C MET A 225 -23.69 22.31 9.99
N ILE A 226 -24.75 22.73 9.30
CA ILE A 226 -25.99 21.95 9.21
C ILE A 226 -25.98 21.12 7.93
N ILE A 227 -26.04 19.80 8.08
CA ILE A 227 -26.21 18.87 6.95
C ILE A 227 -27.56 18.15 7.03
N PRO A 228 -28.18 17.82 5.89
CA PRO A 228 -29.47 17.13 5.87
C PRO A 228 -29.42 15.73 6.51
N LYS A 229 -30.58 15.24 6.98
CA LYS A 229 -30.68 13.90 7.59
C LYS A 229 -30.26 12.79 6.62
N GLU A 230 -30.55 12.96 5.34
CA GLU A 230 -30.18 12.04 4.25
C GLU A 230 -28.68 11.99 3.95
N ASN A 231 -27.85 12.86 4.55
CA ASN A 231 -26.40 12.80 4.40
C ASN A 231 -25.73 11.82 5.38
N LEU A 232 -26.48 11.22 6.32
CA LEU A 232 -26.00 10.08 7.11
C LEU A 232 -25.72 8.89 6.18
N LEU A 233 -24.48 8.41 6.18
CA LEU A 233 -24.04 7.29 5.35
C LEU A 233 -24.11 5.98 6.13
N GLY A 234 -25.05 5.13 5.74
CA GLY A 234 -25.36 3.88 6.45
C GLY A 234 -26.06 4.10 7.81
N PRO A 235 -26.23 3.04 8.61
CA PRO A 235 -26.93 3.12 9.89
C PRO A 235 -26.18 3.95 10.94
N LEU A 236 -26.95 4.68 11.77
CA LEU A 236 -26.43 5.50 12.86
C LEU A 236 -25.53 4.68 13.81
N ASN A 237 -24.42 5.28 14.24
CA ASN A 237 -23.41 4.73 15.16
C ASN A 237 -22.61 3.51 14.63
N THR A 238 -22.70 3.21 13.33
CA THR A 238 -22.00 2.05 12.74
C THR A 238 -20.86 2.42 11.78
N GLY A 239 -20.63 3.73 11.55
CA GLY A 239 -19.75 4.23 10.51
C GLY A 239 -18.31 3.73 10.63
N PHE A 240 -17.73 3.78 11.84
CA PHE A 240 -16.33 3.37 12.05
C PHE A 240 -16.08 1.91 11.70
N MET A 241 -16.99 1.01 12.08
CA MET A 241 -16.84 -0.43 11.79
C MET A 241 -17.06 -0.72 10.31
N ARG A 242 -18.08 -0.12 9.68
CA ARG A 242 -18.43 -0.38 8.28
C ARG A 242 -17.37 0.16 7.33
N ILE A 243 -16.98 1.42 7.49
CA ILE A 243 -15.92 2.03 6.67
C ILE A 243 -14.57 1.35 6.96
N GLY A 244 -14.27 1.06 8.23
CA GLY A 244 -13.04 0.36 8.59
C GLY A 244 -12.90 -1.01 7.92
N LYS A 245 -13.97 -1.79 7.88
CA LYS A 245 -13.98 -3.14 7.29
C LYS A 245 -14.01 -3.12 5.77
N GLU A 246 -14.84 -2.28 5.16
CA GLU A 246 -15.10 -2.39 3.72
C GLU A 246 -14.23 -1.44 2.89
N THR A 247 -14.00 -0.22 3.38
CA THR A 247 -13.23 0.81 2.66
C THR A 247 -11.75 0.77 2.99
N LEU A 248 -11.36 0.78 4.26
CA LEU A 248 -9.93 0.87 4.63
C LEU A 248 -9.16 -0.41 4.26
N GLU A 249 -9.84 -1.56 4.17
CA GLU A 249 -9.19 -2.76 3.63
C GLU A 249 -8.87 -2.63 2.13
N TRP A 250 -9.71 -1.94 1.35
CA TRP A 250 -9.42 -1.61 -0.05
C TRP A 250 -8.27 -0.61 -0.15
N GLU A 251 -8.26 0.41 0.71
CA GLU A 251 -7.16 1.39 0.78
C GLU A 251 -5.82 0.68 0.97
N ARG A 252 -5.72 -0.23 1.96
CA ARG A 252 -4.50 -1.00 2.25
C ARG A 252 -4.09 -1.99 1.15
N THR A 253 -4.90 -2.16 0.12
CA THR A 253 -4.60 -3.02 -1.03
C THR A 253 -4.25 -2.16 -2.25
N VAL A 254 -5.19 -1.31 -2.68
CA VAL A 254 -5.07 -0.50 -3.91
C VAL A 254 -4.02 0.60 -3.78
N PHE A 255 -3.96 1.32 -2.65
CA PHE A 255 -2.94 2.36 -2.45
C PHE A 255 -1.53 1.76 -2.43
N VAL A 256 -1.40 0.61 -1.78
CA VAL A 256 -0.11 -0.06 -1.58
C VAL A 256 0.41 -0.65 -2.88
N ALA A 257 -0.47 -1.04 -3.82
CA ALA A 257 -0.07 -1.49 -5.15
C ALA A 257 0.76 -0.44 -5.92
N GLY A 258 0.44 0.85 -5.75
CA GLY A 258 1.24 1.94 -6.32
C GLY A 258 2.70 1.97 -5.84
N LEU A 259 2.99 1.49 -4.62
CA LEU A 259 4.37 1.39 -4.14
C LEU A 259 5.18 0.37 -4.96
N ALA A 260 4.56 -0.73 -5.40
CA ALA A 260 5.22 -1.70 -6.25
C ALA A 260 5.61 -1.12 -7.62
N GLY A 261 4.72 -0.33 -8.22
CA GLY A 261 5.01 0.41 -9.45
C GLY A 261 6.13 1.43 -9.27
N ALA A 262 6.10 2.18 -8.18
CA ALA A 262 7.14 3.16 -7.86
C ALA A 262 8.52 2.49 -7.67
N MET A 263 8.55 1.32 -7.02
CA MET A 263 9.77 0.51 -6.91
C MET A 263 10.26 0.02 -8.29
N GLU A 264 9.36 -0.39 -9.19
CA GLU A 264 9.74 -0.74 -10.57
C GLU A 264 10.36 0.44 -11.31
N PHE A 265 9.77 1.64 -11.24
CA PHE A 265 10.35 2.84 -11.84
C PHE A 265 11.79 3.04 -11.35
N CYS A 266 12.01 2.93 -10.04
CA CYS A 266 13.34 3.07 -9.43
C CYS A 266 14.31 1.99 -9.91
N LEU A 267 13.87 0.74 -10.02
CA LEU A 267 14.70 -0.34 -10.54
C LEU A 267 15.12 -0.07 -11.99
N ARG A 268 14.20 0.35 -12.87
CA ARG A 268 14.52 0.65 -14.28
C ARG A 268 15.52 1.80 -14.39
N LYS A 269 15.28 2.91 -13.67
CA LYS A 269 16.23 4.04 -13.66
C LYS A 269 17.58 3.64 -13.07
N GLY A 270 17.58 2.81 -12.03
CA GLY A 270 18.78 2.28 -11.39
C GLY A 270 19.60 1.37 -12.29
N LEU A 271 18.96 0.43 -12.99
CA LEU A 271 19.61 -0.46 -13.96
C LEU A 271 20.31 0.35 -15.06
N ARG A 272 19.59 1.30 -15.66
CA ARG A 272 20.14 2.18 -16.70
C ARG A 272 21.32 2.99 -16.17
N TYR A 273 21.15 3.68 -15.04
CA TYR A 273 22.21 4.50 -14.45
C TYR A 273 23.45 3.67 -14.09
N ALA A 274 23.25 2.46 -13.54
CA ALA A 274 24.35 1.58 -13.15
C ALA A 274 25.19 1.11 -14.35
N ASN A 275 24.56 0.97 -15.53
CA ASN A 275 25.24 0.58 -16.76
C ASN A 275 25.91 1.75 -17.49
N GLU A 276 25.34 2.96 -17.39
CA GLU A 276 25.90 4.16 -18.03
C GLU A 276 27.03 4.81 -17.19
N ARG A 277 26.91 4.80 -15.85
CA ARG A 277 27.87 5.47 -14.97
C ARG A 277 29.17 4.67 -14.85
N VAL A 278 30.29 5.31 -15.18
CA VAL A 278 31.64 4.73 -15.08
C VAL A 278 32.38 5.22 -13.84
N GLN A 279 32.96 4.31 -13.05
CA GLN A 279 33.93 4.58 -11.99
C GLN A 279 35.03 3.52 -12.02
N PHE A 280 36.25 3.91 -11.64
CA PHE A 280 37.43 3.03 -11.69
C PHE A 280 37.58 2.32 -13.05
N GLY A 281 37.28 3.03 -14.15
CA GLY A 281 37.45 2.55 -15.53
C GLY A 281 36.38 1.58 -16.06
N LYS A 282 35.29 1.31 -15.33
CA LYS A 282 34.22 0.40 -15.78
C LYS A 282 32.83 0.85 -15.30
N PRO A 283 31.73 0.38 -15.93
CA PRO A 283 30.38 0.61 -15.43
C PRO A 283 30.22 0.21 -13.96
N ILE A 284 29.48 0.98 -13.17
CA ILE A 284 29.29 0.67 -11.74
C ILE A 284 28.51 -0.64 -11.54
N SER A 285 27.70 -1.06 -12.53
CA SER A 285 27.08 -2.38 -12.60
C SER A 285 28.05 -3.56 -12.52
N SER A 286 29.35 -3.34 -12.73
CA SER A 286 30.38 -4.37 -12.61
C SER A 286 30.83 -4.66 -11.16
N PHE A 287 30.43 -3.84 -10.19
CA PHE A 287 30.76 -4.04 -8.78
C PHE A 287 29.66 -4.85 -8.08
N TYR A 288 30.05 -5.84 -7.28
CA TYR A 288 29.10 -6.71 -6.56
C TYR A 288 28.05 -5.89 -5.77
N GLY A 289 28.48 -4.89 -5.00
CA GLY A 289 27.55 -4.09 -4.18
C GLY A 289 26.44 -3.39 -4.99
N MET A 290 26.69 -3.02 -6.25
CA MET A 290 25.67 -2.42 -7.10
C MET A 290 24.70 -3.49 -7.65
N ARG A 291 25.22 -4.67 -7.98
CA ARG A 291 24.39 -5.82 -8.39
C ARG A 291 23.50 -6.30 -7.26
N ASP A 292 24.04 -6.36 -6.05
CA ASP A 292 23.33 -6.77 -4.83
C ASP A 292 22.13 -5.85 -4.55
N ILE A 293 22.31 -4.53 -4.63
CA ILE A 293 21.23 -3.53 -4.53
C ILE A 293 20.13 -3.81 -5.56
N LEU A 294 20.50 -3.94 -6.84
CA LEU A 294 19.53 -4.10 -7.93
C LEU A 294 18.76 -5.43 -7.83
N VAL A 295 19.44 -6.50 -7.46
CA VAL A 295 18.82 -7.83 -7.26
C VAL A 295 17.95 -7.87 -6.00
N ARG A 296 18.37 -7.23 -4.91
CA ARG A 296 17.52 -7.08 -3.70
C ARG A 296 16.24 -6.33 -4.03
N ASN A 297 16.36 -5.19 -4.72
CA ASN A 297 15.21 -4.38 -5.12
C ASN A 297 14.26 -5.17 -6.03
N TRP A 298 14.81 -5.96 -6.97
CA TRP A 298 14.03 -6.87 -7.80
C TRP A 298 13.15 -7.81 -6.98
N VAL A 299 13.73 -8.59 -6.05
CA VAL A 299 12.93 -9.57 -5.29
C VAL A 299 11.95 -8.92 -4.32
N TYR A 300 12.24 -7.69 -3.85
CA TYR A 300 11.31 -6.89 -3.06
C TYR A 300 10.08 -6.46 -3.88
N ILE A 301 10.27 -6.04 -5.12
CA ILE A 301 9.16 -5.71 -6.04
C ILE A 301 8.27 -6.93 -6.25
N GLN A 302 8.87 -8.10 -6.55
CA GLN A 302 8.10 -9.32 -6.78
C GLN A 302 7.31 -9.75 -5.54
N ALA A 303 7.90 -9.65 -4.35
CA ALA A 303 7.23 -9.96 -3.09
C ALA A 303 6.04 -9.04 -2.83
N ALA A 304 6.22 -7.72 -3.01
CA ALA A 304 5.15 -6.74 -2.82
C ALA A 304 4.00 -6.99 -3.80
N ARG A 305 4.28 -7.11 -5.11
CA ARG A 305 3.27 -7.38 -6.14
C ARG A 305 2.48 -8.64 -5.85
N ARG A 306 3.19 -9.73 -5.58
CA ARG A 306 2.54 -11.03 -5.38
C ARG A 306 1.60 -11.00 -4.19
N LEU A 307 2.05 -10.41 -3.07
CA LEU A 307 1.26 -10.30 -1.86
C LEU A 307 0.03 -9.42 -2.08
N ILE A 308 0.19 -8.25 -2.69
CA ILE A 308 -0.92 -7.31 -2.92
C ILE A 308 -1.95 -7.90 -3.89
N TYR A 309 -1.52 -8.48 -5.00
CA TYR A 309 -2.42 -9.08 -5.98
C TYR A 309 -3.15 -10.30 -5.41
N TRP A 310 -2.49 -11.10 -4.58
CA TRP A 310 -3.16 -12.18 -3.85
C TRP A 310 -4.30 -11.66 -2.96
N VAL A 311 -4.07 -10.57 -2.23
CA VAL A 311 -5.11 -9.94 -1.40
C VAL A 311 -6.25 -9.40 -2.25
N ALA A 312 -5.92 -8.74 -3.36
CA ALA A 312 -6.92 -8.20 -4.28
C ALA A 312 -7.79 -9.30 -4.91
N GLU A 313 -7.20 -10.40 -5.37
CA GLU A 313 -7.91 -11.58 -5.89
C GLU A 313 -8.86 -12.20 -4.84
N ARG A 314 -8.44 -12.24 -3.56
CA ARG A 314 -9.30 -12.73 -2.47
C ARG A 314 -10.50 -11.82 -2.26
N LYS A 315 -10.29 -10.50 -2.31
CA LYS A 315 -11.36 -9.50 -2.20
C LYS A 315 -12.36 -9.61 -3.34
N ASP A 316 -11.88 -9.81 -4.56
CA ASP A 316 -12.73 -10.01 -5.75
C ASP A 316 -13.58 -11.28 -5.63
N LYS A 317 -13.09 -12.30 -4.92
CA LYS A 317 -13.84 -13.52 -4.58
C LYS A 317 -14.76 -13.38 -3.36
N GLY A 318 -14.89 -12.17 -2.79
CA GLY A 318 -15.69 -11.91 -1.60
C GLY A 318 -15.10 -12.48 -0.30
N ILE A 319 -13.81 -12.82 -0.28
CA ILE A 319 -13.12 -13.36 0.90
C ILE A 319 -12.59 -12.19 1.75
N PRO A 320 -13.13 -11.97 2.98
CA PRO A 320 -12.60 -10.94 3.88
C PRO A 320 -11.12 -11.21 4.15
N SER A 321 -10.28 -10.19 3.96
CA SER A 321 -8.82 -10.33 4.05
C SER A 321 -8.17 -9.19 4.85
N PRO A 322 -8.63 -8.89 6.08
CA PRO A 322 -8.09 -7.79 6.88
C PRO A 322 -6.67 -8.07 7.41
N LEU A 323 -6.35 -9.34 7.70
CA LEU A 323 -5.02 -9.75 8.12
C LEU A 323 -4.04 -9.57 6.96
N GLU A 324 -4.39 -10.12 5.80
CA GLU A 324 -3.56 -10.15 4.61
C GLU A 324 -3.35 -8.75 4.02
N SER A 325 -4.39 -7.90 4.02
CA SER A 325 -4.22 -6.49 3.63
C SER A 325 -3.28 -5.72 4.57
N SER A 326 -3.31 -6.01 5.88
CA SER A 326 -2.39 -5.41 6.86
C SER A 326 -0.95 -5.91 6.69
N LEU A 327 -0.76 -7.21 6.39
CA LEU A 327 0.53 -7.79 6.00
C LEU A 327 1.07 -7.13 4.72
N GLY A 328 0.22 -6.99 3.70
CA GLY A 328 0.51 -6.34 2.42
C GLY A 328 0.97 -4.89 2.60
N LYS A 329 0.22 -4.10 3.37
CA LYS A 329 0.58 -2.72 3.73
C LYS A 329 1.92 -2.67 4.45
N LEU A 330 2.09 -3.45 5.52
CA LEU A 330 3.29 -3.42 6.35
C LEU A 330 4.54 -3.68 5.51
N ILE A 331 4.60 -4.83 4.85
CA ILE A 331 5.82 -5.23 4.15
C ILE A 331 6.06 -4.35 2.94
N SER A 332 5.06 -4.14 2.09
CA SER A 332 5.29 -3.43 0.83
C SER A 332 5.73 -1.98 1.06
N SER A 333 5.23 -1.32 2.11
CA SER A 333 5.69 0.02 2.47
C SER A 333 7.11 0.05 3.03
N GLU A 334 7.49 -0.89 3.89
CA GLU A 334 8.85 -0.98 4.42
C GLU A 334 9.87 -1.42 3.37
N LEU A 335 9.48 -2.24 2.40
CA LEU A 335 10.32 -2.60 1.24
C LEU A 335 10.47 -1.43 0.29
N ALA A 336 9.42 -0.64 0.06
CA ALA A 336 9.49 0.55 -0.77
C ALA A 336 10.44 1.60 -0.19
N GLU A 337 10.45 1.81 1.13
CA GLU A 337 11.46 2.68 1.79
C GLU A 337 12.89 2.18 1.56
N ASP A 338 13.11 0.86 1.65
CA ASP A 338 14.43 0.28 1.36
C ASP A 338 14.83 0.47 -0.10
N VAL A 339 13.93 0.23 -1.05
CA VAL A 339 14.20 0.45 -2.49
C VAL A 339 14.51 1.92 -2.76
N ALA A 340 13.76 2.86 -2.17
CA ALA A 340 14.02 4.29 -2.33
C ALA A 340 15.40 4.69 -1.80
N LYS A 341 15.73 4.25 -0.58
CA LYS A 341 17.05 4.45 0.05
C LYS A 341 18.17 3.87 -0.81
N ASP A 342 17.99 2.63 -1.26
CA ASP A 342 18.96 1.92 -2.10
C ASP A 342 19.15 2.61 -3.45
N THR A 343 18.08 3.17 -4.03
CA THR A 343 18.12 3.89 -5.31
C THR A 343 18.85 5.23 -5.17
N VAL A 344 18.59 6.00 -4.11
CA VAL A 344 19.38 7.22 -3.81
C VAL A 344 20.86 6.85 -3.64
N GLN A 345 21.16 5.79 -2.88
CA GLN A 345 22.53 5.33 -2.65
C GLN A 345 23.24 4.89 -3.94
N LEU A 346 22.52 4.22 -4.85
CA LEU A 346 23.02 3.79 -6.16
C LEU A 346 23.45 4.99 -7.02
N PHE A 347 22.70 6.11 -6.95
CA PHE A 347 23.02 7.33 -7.68
C PHE A 347 24.12 8.17 -7.01
N GLY A 348 24.42 7.91 -5.74
CA GLY A 348 25.40 8.66 -4.95
C GLY A 348 24.98 10.12 -4.81
N GLY A 349 25.92 11.05 -5.02
CA GLY A 349 25.63 12.49 -4.90
C GLY A 349 24.46 12.96 -5.76
N TYR A 350 24.29 12.41 -6.97
CA TYR A 350 23.17 12.76 -7.86
C TYR A 350 21.82 12.29 -7.30
N GLY A 351 21.79 11.20 -6.54
CA GLY A 351 20.55 10.72 -5.91
C GLY A 351 20.04 11.63 -4.81
N TYR A 352 20.89 12.52 -4.30
CA TYR A 352 20.54 13.53 -3.30
C TYR A 352 20.06 14.86 -3.92
N MET A 353 20.23 15.04 -5.23
CA MET A 353 19.88 16.26 -5.94
C MET A 353 18.43 16.21 -6.45
N LYS A 354 17.71 17.33 -6.38
CA LYS A 354 16.29 17.43 -6.77
C LYS A 354 16.05 17.26 -8.27
N GLU A 355 17.09 17.41 -9.09
CA GLU A 355 17.04 17.19 -10.54
C GLU A 355 16.82 15.71 -10.92
N TYR A 356 16.93 14.79 -9.96
CA TYR A 356 16.73 13.36 -10.17
C TYR A 356 15.47 12.88 -9.43
N ALA A 357 14.52 12.32 -10.18
CA ALA A 357 13.24 11.81 -9.67
C ALA A 357 13.36 10.83 -8.49
N VAL A 358 14.52 10.17 -8.32
CA VAL A 358 14.77 9.23 -7.22
C VAL A 358 14.80 9.92 -5.85
N GLU A 359 15.19 11.20 -5.80
CA GLU A 359 15.09 12.03 -4.59
C GLU A 359 13.64 12.27 -4.20
N ARG A 360 12.78 12.65 -5.17
CA ARG A 360 11.34 12.84 -4.94
C ARG A 360 10.73 11.57 -4.37
N PHE A 361 11.01 10.41 -4.96
CA PHE A 361 10.47 9.15 -4.44
C PHE A 361 10.93 8.86 -3.00
N TYR A 362 12.18 9.19 -2.65
CA TYR A 362 12.65 9.05 -1.27
C TYR A 362 11.85 9.89 -0.27
N ARG A 363 11.40 11.09 -0.67
CA ARG A 363 10.48 11.92 0.15
C ARG A 363 9.06 11.37 0.17
N ASP A 364 8.53 10.98 -0.98
CA ASP A 364 7.15 10.51 -1.15
C ASP A 364 6.92 9.18 -0.42
N VAL A 365 7.81 8.21 -0.60
CA VAL A 365 7.62 6.84 -0.07
C VAL A 365 7.44 6.81 1.45
N LYS A 366 7.93 7.83 2.16
CA LYS A 366 7.81 7.91 3.62
C LYS A 366 6.35 7.92 4.09
N LEU A 367 5.42 8.43 3.27
CA LEU A 367 4.00 8.37 3.60
C LEU A 367 3.50 6.93 3.71
N GLY A 368 4.07 5.98 2.96
CA GLY A 368 3.63 4.58 2.93
C GLY A 368 3.69 3.89 4.30
N THR A 369 4.68 4.21 5.14
CA THR A 369 4.79 3.63 6.50
C THR A 369 3.97 4.39 7.54
N ILE A 370 3.30 5.49 7.16
CA ILE A 370 2.55 6.39 8.06
C ILE A 370 1.04 6.37 7.76
N GLY A 371 0.66 6.70 6.52
CA GLY A 371 -0.73 6.76 6.04
C GLY A 371 -1.41 5.38 6.02
N GLY A 372 -2.75 5.36 6.08
CA GLY A 372 -3.54 4.11 6.16
C GLY A 372 -3.33 3.30 7.45
N GLY A 373 -2.65 3.88 8.44
CA GLY A 373 -2.21 3.29 9.70
C GLY A 373 -0.72 2.95 9.69
N THR A 374 0.04 3.37 10.70
CA THR A 374 1.51 3.22 10.71
C THR A 374 1.96 1.77 10.67
N SER A 375 3.23 1.50 10.33
CA SER A 375 3.77 0.12 10.38
C SER A 375 3.59 -0.54 11.76
N GLU A 376 3.72 0.21 12.85
CA GLU A 376 3.45 -0.26 14.21
C GLU A 376 1.99 -0.65 14.40
N ILE A 377 1.05 0.17 13.90
CA ILE A 377 -0.37 -0.15 13.93
C ILE A 377 -0.69 -1.38 13.07
N GLN A 378 -0.07 -1.52 11.90
CA GLN A 378 -0.25 -2.73 11.09
C GLN A 378 0.24 -3.97 11.84
N ARG A 379 1.40 -3.91 12.49
CA ARG A 379 1.89 -5.02 13.33
C ARG A 379 0.89 -5.38 14.43
N SER A 380 0.29 -4.37 15.08
CA SER A 380 -0.76 -4.63 16.07
C SER A 380 -2.02 -5.24 15.48
N ILE A 381 -2.46 -4.76 14.32
CA ILE A 381 -3.61 -5.34 13.61
C ILE A 381 -3.31 -6.79 13.22
N ILE A 382 -2.13 -7.08 12.67
CA ILE A 382 -1.70 -8.43 12.28
C ILE A 382 -1.74 -9.38 13.47
N SER A 383 -1.14 -9.01 14.61
CA SER A 383 -1.15 -9.86 15.81
C SER A 383 -2.56 -10.01 16.40
N SER A 384 -3.37 -8.95 16.37
CA SER A 384 -4.76 -9.01 16.83
C SER A 384 -5.64 -9.90 15.95
N LEU A 385 -5.44 -9.87 14.63
CA LEU A 385 -6.25 -10.59 13.64
C LEU A 385 -5.77 -12.01 13.35
N TYR A 386 -4.61 -12.42 13.88
CA TYR A 386 -4.14 -13.78 13.74
C TYR A 386 -5.23 -14.79 14.17
N PRO A 387 -5.62 -15.73 13.30
CA PRO A 387 -6.88 -16.46 13.45
C PRO A 387 -6.81 -17.63 14.45
N GLY A 388 -5.65 -17.83 15.09
CA GLY A 388 -5.33 -18.97 15.95
C GLY A 388 -4.82 -20.17 15.15
N LYS A 389 -4.11 -21.08 15.84
CA LYS A 389 -3.43 -22.24 15.25
C LYS A 389 -4.30 -23.08 14.32
N GLU A 390 -5.52 -23.47 14.73
CA GLU A 390 -6.35 -24.36 13.92
C GLU A 390 -6.73 -23.78 12.55
N LYS A 391 -7.12 -22.49 12.52
CA LYS A 391 -7.46 -21.80 11.27
C LYS A 391 -6.21 -21.54 10.44
N PHE A 392 -5.12 -21.11 11.08
CA PHE A 392 -3.85 -20.92 10.41
C PHE A 392 -3.34 -22.20 9.73
N GLN A 393 -3.42 -23.36 10.39
CA GLN A 393 -3.03 -24.65 9.80
C GLN A 393 -3.99 -25.16 8.72
N LYS A 394 -5.24 -24.67 8.66
CA LYS A 394 -6.16 -24.96 7.55
C LYS A 394 -5.77 -24.20 6.30
N GLU A 395 -5.42 -22.93 6.46
CA GLU A 395 -5.08 -22.02 5.37
C GLU A 395 -3.65 -22.18 4.88
N PHE A 396 -2.69 -22.31 5.79
CA PHE A 396 -1.27 -22.39 5.52
C PHE A 396 -0.73 -23.78 5.86
N LYS A 397 0.14 -24.31 5.00
CA LYS A 397 0.71 -25.64 5.14
C LYS A 397 2.22 -25.58 5.26
N ARG A 398 2.76 -26.51 6.05
CA ARG A 398 4.18 -26.82 6.09
C ARG A 398 4.57 -27.55 4.80
N ILE A 399 5.80 -27.35 4.34
CA ILE A 399 6.37 -28.14 3.25
C ILE A 399 6.72 -29.52 3.80
N GLU A 400 6.08 -30.56 3.28
CA GLU A 400 6.23 -31.94 3.76
C GLU A 400 7.65 -32.49 3.52
N SER A 401 8.22 -32.21 2.35
CA SER A 401 9.55 -32.66 1.93
C SER A 401 10.46 -31.48 1.58
N PRO A 402 11.02 -30.75 2.57
CA PRO A 402 11.84 -29.57 2.31
C PRO A 402 13.13 -29.96 1.58
N SER A 403 13.29 -29.45 0.36
CA SER A 403 14.35 -29.85 -0.56
C SER A 403 15.60 -28.96 -0.48
N ASN A 404 15.43 -27.73 -0.01
CA ASN A 404 16.47 -26.71 0.01
C ASN A 404 16.40 -25.85 1.29
N THR A 405 17.38 -24.96 1.47
CA THR A 405 17.50 -24.12 2.67
C THR A 405 16.32 -23.17 2.87
N SER A 406 15.75 -22.61 1.79
CA SER A 406 14.57 -21.75 1.87
C SER A 406 13.33 -22.49 2.34
N ASP A 407 13.13 -23.73 1.91
CA ASP A 407 12.04 -24.58 2.39
C ASP A 407 12.15 -24.84 3.89
N LYS A 408 13.38 -25.09 4.36
CA LYS A 408 13.66 -25.28 5.79
C LYS A 408 13.40 -24.01 6.59
N ILE A 409 13.86 -22.84 6.09
CA ILE A 409 13.58 -21.52 6.68
C ILE A 409 12.07 -21.27 6.79
N GLN A 410 11.30 -21.48 5.71
CA GLN A 410 9.85 -21.32 5.73
C GLN A 410 9.20 -22.23 6.78
N ASN A 411 9.60 -23.50 6.84
CA ASN A 411 9.09 -24.43 7.84
C ASN A 411 9.43 -23.98 9.26
N ILE A 412 10.63 -23.44 9.51
CA ILE A 412 11.01 -22.92 10.83
C ILE A 412 10.12 -21.72 11.20
N LEU A 413 9.89 -20.78 10.28
CA LEU A 413 8.99 -19.64 10.51
C LEU A 413 7.56 -20.11 10.81
N PHE A 414 7.07 -21.13 10.10
CA PHE A 414 5.78 -21.76 10.39
C PHE A 414 5.73 -22.31 11.82
N GLU A 415 6.76 -23.04 12.28
CA GLU A 415 6.82 -23.56 13.65
C GLU A 415 6.89 -22.42 14.69
N ILE A 416 7.60 -21.32 14.41
CA ILE A 416 7.62 -20.15 15.29
C ILE A 416 6.21 -19.58 15.44
N VAL A 417 5.46 -19.38 14.34
CA VAL A 417 4.07 -18.89 14.40
C VAL A 417 3.20 -19.81 15.26
N LEU A 418 3.31 -21.12 15.08
CA LEU A 418 2.52 -22.10 15.84
C LEU A 418 2.85 -22.11 17.34
N LYS A 419 4.12 -21.98 17.71
CA LYS A 419 4.54 -21.93 19.11
C LYS A 419 4.12 -20.64 19.77
N MET A 420 4.31 -19.51 19.09
CA MET A 420 3.93 -18.20 19.62
C MET A 420 2.42 -18.08 19.86
N ASP A 421 1.57 -18.73 19.06
CA ASP A 421 0.12 -18.79 19.33
C ASP A 421 -0.20 -19.34 20.72
N THR A 422 0.57 -20.34 21.18
CA THR A 422 0.37 -20.96 22.50
C THR A 422 0.97 -20.17 23.66
N GLU A 423 1.73 -19.10 23.39
CA GLU A 423 2.37 -18.28 24.40
C GLU A 423 1.43 -17.20 24.95
N PRO A 424 0.90 -17.30 26.18
CA PRO A 424 -0.14 -16.40 26.69
C PRO A 424 0.35 -14.96 26.91
N ASN A 425 1.66 -14.73 26.85
CA ASN A 425 2.28 -13.43 27.10
C ASN A 425 2.70 -12.70 25.82
N HIS A 426 2.61 -13.32 24.62
CA HIS A 426 3.11 -12.68 23.40
C HIS A 426 2.35 -11.40 23.04
N LYS A 427 1.07 -11.30 23.41
CA LYS A 427 0.23 -10.09 23.24
C LYS A 427 0.31 -9.09 24.39
N LYS A 428 1.04 -9.41 25.48
CA LYS A 428 1.17 -8.51 26.65
C LYS A 428 2.36 -7.55 26.53
N GLN A 429 3.30 -7.84 25.63
CA GLN A 429 4.46 -7.00 25.36
C GLN A 429 4.45 -6.64 23.88
N GLN A 430 4.25 -5.36 23.58
CA GLN A 430 4.15 -4.87 22.21
C GLN A 430 5.40 -5.21 21.37
N SER A 431 6.57 -5.27 22.00
CA SER A 431 7.80 -5.69 21.33
C SER A 431 7.77 -7.14 20.82
N ILE A 432 7.07 -8.04 21.52
CA ILE A 432 6.89 -9.45 21.16
C ILE A 432 5.76 -9.61 20.15
N GLU A 433 4.67 -8.86 20.32
CA GLU A 433 3.57 -8.73 19.37
C GLU A 433 4.08 -8.32 17.98
N PHE A 434 4.96 -7.33 17.94
CA PHE A 434 5.58 -6.84 16.70
C PHE A 434 6.49 -7.88 16.06
N ALA A 435 7.31 -8.56 16.85
CA ALA A 435 8.18 -9.63 16.36
C ALA A 435 7.37 -10.81 15.80
N PHE A 436 6.24 -11.16 16.44
CA PHE A 436 5.32 -12.16 15.92
C PHE A 436 4.71 -11.74 14.57
N ALA A 437 4.26 -10.49 14.45
CA ALA A 437 3.72 -9.95 13.20
C ALA A 437 4.75 -9.95 12.07
N ASP A 438 6.01 -9.62 12.35
CA ASP A 438 7.11 -9.67 11.38
C ASP A 438 7.39 -11.11 10.93
N VAL A 439 7.44 -12.08 11.85
CA VAL A 439 7.59 -13.52 11.51
C VAL A 439 6.45 -13.99 10.60
N LEU A 440 5.20 -13.67 10.96
CA LEU A 440 4.03 -14.06 10.18
C LEU A 440 4.09 -13.44 8.77
N SER A 441 4.53 -12.19 8.66
CA SER A 441 4.68 -11.49 7.38
C SER A 441 5.72 -12.13 6.48
N VAL A 442 6.91 -12.44 7.00
CA VAL A 442 7.96 -13.14 6.25
C VAL A 442 7.48 -14.54 5.85
N PHE A 443 6.82 -15.25 6.75
CA PHE A 443 6.25 -16.57 6.46
C PHE A 443 5.27 -16.54 5.29
N VAL A 444 4.28 -15.64 5.31
CA VAL A 444 3.25 -15.57 4.25
C VAL A 444 3.86 -15.27 2.89
N ILE A 445 4.85 -14.38 2.82
CA ILE A 445 5.55 -14.08 1.56
C ILE A 445 6.29 -15.30 1.03
N LEU A 446 7.04 -16.01 1.89
CA LEU A 446 7.73 -17.24 1.47
C LEU A 446 6.72 -18.31 1.08
N TYR A 447 5.59 -18.42 1.77
CA TYR A 447 4.52 -19.35 1.40
C TYR A 447 3.95 -19.07 0.00
N LEU A 448 3.69 -17.80 -0.33
CA LEU A 448 3.22 -17.42 -1.68
C LEU A 448 4.28 -17.69 -2.76
N SER A 449 5.55 -17.41 -2.46
CA SER A 449 6.68 -17.72 -3.35
C SER A 449 6.84 -19.22 -3.59
N GLU A 450 6.55 -20.05 -2.59
CA GLU A 450 6.53 -21.51 -2.72
C GLU A 450 5.45 -21.98 -3.68
N ILE A 451 4.22 -21.48 -3.51
CA ILE A 451 3.10 -21.76 -4.43
C ILE A 451 3.46 -21.39 -5.86
N ASP A 452 4.07 -20.22 -6.06
CA ASP A 452 4.43 -19.75 -7.40
C ASP A 452 5.55 -20.56 -8.05
N SER A 453 6.43 -21.17 -7.24
CA SER A 453 7.50 -22.05 -7.75
C SER A 453 6.98 -23.30 -8.46
N HIS A 454 5.74 -23.73 -8.13
CA HIS A 454 5.06 -24.87 -8.75
C HIS A 454 4.16 -24.49 -9.93
N LYS A 455 3.96 -23.19 -10.18
CA LYS A 455 3.14 -22.71 -11.31
C LYS A 455 3.99 -22.55 -12.56
N THR A 456 3.46 -22.97 -13.70
CA THR A 456 4.02 -22.60 -15.01
C THR A 456 3.61 -21.17 -15.35
N ILE A 457 4.60 -20.30 -15.57
CA ILE A 457 4.40 -18.92 -16.03
C ILE A 457 5.48 -18.69 -17.10
N ASP A 458 5.08 -18.47 -18.35
CA ASP A 458 6.00 -18.43 -19.49
C ASP A 458 7.04 -17.31 -19.35
N SER A 459 6.66 -16.16 -18.81
CA SER A 459 7.55 -15.04 -18.55
C SER A 459 8.36 -15.17 -17.25
N TYR A 460 8.15 -16.22 -16.44
CA TYR A 460 8.85 -16.40 -15.17
C TYR A 460 9.18 -17.89 -14.95
N PRO A 461 10.29 -18.38 -15.56
CA PRO A 461 10.68 -19.77 -15.51
C PRO A 461 10.93 -20.28 -14.08
N THR A 462 10.75 -21.59 -13.87
CA THR A 462 10.96 -22.24 -12.56
C THR A 462 12.36 -21.99 -12.00
N GLU A 463 13.40 -21.97 -12.83
CA GLU A 463 14.77 -21.71 -12.38
C GLU A 463 14.94 -20.30 -11.78
N GLU A 464 14.39 -19.28 -12.46
CA GLU A 464 14.39 -17.89 -11.95
C GLU A 464 13.60 -17.79 -10.64
N LYS A 465 12.43 -18.43 -10.55
CA LYS A 465 11.61 -18.48 -9.33
C LYS A 465 12.36 -19.08 -8.15
N MET A 466 13.12 -20.16 -8.38
CA MET A 466 13.89 -20.82 -7.32
C MET A 466 15.05 -19.96 -6.83
N ILE A 467 15.69 -19.19 -7.73
CA ILE A 467 16.72 -18.20 -7.36
C ILE A 467 16.09 -17.06 -6.56
N ASP A 468 15.00 -16.48 -7.06
CA ASP A 468 14.31 -15.36 -6.42
C ASP A 468 13.78 -15.76 -5.03
N ARG A 469 13.26 -16.98 -4.87
CA ARG A 469 12.83 -17.51 -3.57
C ARG A 469 13.97 -17.57 -2.55
N LYS A 470 15.17 -17.99 -2.97
CA LYS A 470 16.37 -18.04 -2.11
C LYS A 470 16.84 -16.66 -1.73
N LEU A 471 16.96 -15.76 -2.70
CA LEU A 471 17.30 -14.36 -2.47
C LEU A 471 16.29 -13.68 -1.53
N LEU A 472 14.99 -13.92 -1.73
CA LEU A 472 13.93 -13.39 -0.90
C LEU A 472 14.02 -13.90 0.54
N SER A 473 14.29 -15.20 0.71
CA SER A 473 14.52 -15.80 2.03
C SER A 473 15.69 -15.11 2.75
N TYR A 474 16.78 -14.86 2.03
CA TYR A 474 17.95 -14.19 2.59
C TYR A 474 17.66 -12.73 2.97
N TYR A 475 17.17 -11.91 2.04
CA TYR A 475 16.99 -10.48 2.34
C TYR A 475 15.91 -10.23 3.39
N LEU A 476 14.76 -10.95 3.36
CA LEU A 476 13.70 -10.74 4.34
C LEU A 476 14.07 -11.24 5.73
N VAL A 477 14.67 -12.44 5.85
CA VAL A 477 15.13 -12.92 7.17
C VAL A 477 16.19 -11.98 7.73
N GLY A 478 17.14 -11.52 6.91
CA GLY A 478 18.14 -10.54 7.31
C GLY A 478 17.51 -9.24 7.81
N LYS A 479 16.54 -8.68 7.07
CA LYS A 479 15.83 -7.44 7.42
C LYS A 479 15.13 -7.52 8.79
N TYR A 480 14.48 -8.66 9.07
CA TYR A 480 13.66 -8.82 10.29
C TYR A 480 14.36 -9.53 11.44
N LEU A 481 15.63 -9.93 11.30
CA LEU A 481 16.37 -10.70 12.29
C LEU A 481 16.40 -10.02 13.68
N MET A 482 16.62 -8.70 13.73
CA MET A 482 16.59 -7.93 14.98
C MET A 482 15.22 -8.03 15.68
N SER A 483 14.13 -7.94 14.92
CA SER A 483 12.79 -8.09 15.47
C SER A 483 12.56 -9.52 15.99
N MET A 484 12.89 -10.52 15.16
CA MET A 484 12.76 -11.94 15.50
C MET A 484 13.57 -12.35 16.75
N SER A 485 14.72 -11.72 16.99
CA SER A 485 15.56 -11.98 18.18
C SER A 485 14.83 -11.74 19.51
N ARG A 486 13.79 -10.89 19.52
CA ARG A 486 12.96 -10.63 20.70
C ARG A 486 12.19 -11.87 21.14
N LEU A 487 12.01 -12.84 20.24
CA LEU A 487 11.31 -14.10 20.51
C LEU A 487 12.21 -15.15 21.18
N ASN A 488 13.49 -14.85 21.43
CA ASN A 488 14.47 -15.83 21.93
C ASN A 488 14.08 -16.49 23.26
N GLN A 489 13.37 -15.79 24.14
CA GLN A 489 12.90 -16.40 25.39
C GLN A 489 11.78 -17.43 25.20
N PHE A 490 11.08 -17.42 24.05
CA PHE A 490 9.95 -18.29 23.76
C PHE A 490 10.32 -19.43 22.79
N VAL A 491 11.13 -19.13 21.78
CA VAL A 491 11.48 -20.06 20.69
C VAL A 491 13.00 -20.11 20.41
N PRO A 492 13.86 -20.31 21.43
CA PRO A 492 15.32 -20.23 21.26
C PRO A 492 15.86 -21.26 20.27
N LYS A 493 15.28 -22.47 20.27
CA LYS A 493 15.67 -23.54 19.35
C LYS A 493 15.37 -23.16 17.90
N GLU A 494 14.17 -22.69 17.63
CA GLU A 494 13.76 -22.32 16.27
C GLU A 494 14.59 -21.15 15.74
N LEU A 495 14.93 -20.17 16.59
CA LEU A 495 15.81 -19.07 16.17
C LEU A 495 17.24 -19.53 15.91
N ALA A 496 17.78 -20.45 16.71
CA ALA A 496 19.09 -21.05 16.44
C ALA A 496 19.08 -21.83 15.11
N ASP A 497 18.04 -22.63 14.86
CA ASP A 497 17.87 -23.34 13.60
C ASP A 497 17.71 -22.37 12.42
N LEU A 498 16.95 -21.28 12.59
CA LEU A 498 16.78 -20.23 11.58
C LEU A 498 18.13 -19.59 11.24
N TRP A 499 18.93 -19.23 12.24
CA TRP A 499 20.25 -18.64 12.06
C TRP A 499 21.22 -19.60 11.35
N ASN A 500 21.20 -20.90 11.71
CA ASN A 500 22.02 -21.92 11.06
C ASN A 500 21.69 -22.04 9.56
N HIS A 501 20.40 -22.06 9.20
CA HIS A 501 19.99 -22.13 7.80
C HIS A 501 20.22 -20.81 7.06
N TYR A 502 20.03 -19.67 7.71
CA TYR A 502 20.34 -18.35 7.15
C TYR A 502 21.83 -18.23 6.77
N THR A 503 22.73 -18.63 7.67
CA THR A 503 24.18 -18.62 7.42
C THR A 503 24.59 -19.62 6.35
N GLN A 504 23.98 -20.80 6.29
CA GLN A 504 24.17 -21.74 5.17
C GLN A 504 23.72 -21.15 3.82
N LEU A 505 22.58 -20.44 3.79
CA LEU A 505 22.09 -19.81 2.57
C LEU A 505 23.06 -18.71 2.10
N SER A 506 23.64 -17.95 3.04
CA SER A 506 24.53 -16.82 2.74
C SER A 506 25.78 -17.17 1.92
N THR A 507 26.26 -18.42 1.98
CA THR A 507 27.47 -18.87 1.28
C THR A 507 27.33 -18.91 -0.24
N SER A 508 26.10 -18.86 -0.76
CA SER A 508 25.80 -18.95 -2.20
C SER A 508 25.10 -17.70 -2.75
N ILE A 509 24.93 -16.65 -1.92
CA ILE A 509 24.20 -15.44 -2.31
C ILE A 509 24.93 -14.65 -3.39
N GLU A 510 26.25 -14.53 -3.33
CA GLU A 510 27.01 -13.79 -4.35
C GLU A 510 26.83 -14.39 -5.75
N GLU A 511 26.90 -15.72 -5.87
CA GLU A 511 26.64 -16.43 -7.12
C GLU A 511 25.20 -16.21 -7.61
N MET A 512 24.21 -16.36 -6.72
CA MET A 512 22.80 -16.12 -7.06
C MET A 512 22.54 -14.68 -7.50
N VAL A 513 23.18 -13.70 -6.86
CA VAL A 513 23.12 -12.29 -7.26
C VAL A 513 23.72 -12.10 -8.65
N HIS A 514 24.85 -12.74 -8.98
CA HIS A 514 25.41 -12.67 -10.33
C HIS A 514 24.51 -13.29 -11.40
N THR A 515 23.98 -14.49 -11.13
CA THR A 515 23.05 -15.17 -12.04
C THR A 515 21.80 -14.31 -12.25
N ARG A 516 21.18 -13.83 -11.17
CA ARG A 516 19.96 -13.03 -11.29
C ARG A 516 20.21 -11.67 -11.94
N TYR A 517 21.31 -10.99 -11.58
CA TYR A 517 21.66 -9.71 -12.21
C TYR A 517 21.81 -9.82 -13.73
N SER A 518 22.36 -10.93 -14.22
CA SER A 518 22.52 -11.19 -15.66
C SER A 518 21.16 -11.22 -16.37
N SER A 519 20.15 -11.85 -15.77
CA SER A 519 18.78 -11.81 -16.31
C SER A 519 18.11 -10.45 -16.22
N LEU A 520 18.49 -9.58 -15.27
CA LEU A 520 17.94 -8.22 -15.19
C LEU A 520 18.46 -7.29 -16.30
N GLN A 521 19.55 -7.66 -17.00
CA GLN A 521 20.10 -6.83 -18.09
C GLN A 521 19.16 -6.71 -19.28
N GLU A 522 18.18 -7.60 -19.42
CA GLU A 522 17.16 -7.48 -20.48
C GLU A 522 16.22 -6.27 -20.28
N PHE A 523 16.26 -5.63 -19.10
CA PHE A 523 15.47 -4.44 -18.78
C PHE A 523 16.29 -3.13 -18.77
N ALA A 524 17.60 -3.22 -18.98
CA ALA A 524 18.54 -2.10 -18.85
C ALA A 524 18.48 -1.09 -20.01
#